data_AF-A0A3M1MLZ2-F1
#
_entry.id   AF-A0A3M1MLZ2-F1
#
_cell.length_a   1.000
_cell.length_b   1.000
_cell.length_c   1.000
_cell.angle_alpha   90.00
_cell.angle_beta   90.00
_cell.angle_gamma   90.00
#
_symmetry.space_group_name_H-M   'P 1'
#
loop_
_entity.id
_entity.type
_entity.pdbx_description
1 polymer ?
#
loop_
_entity_poly.entity_id
_entity_poly.type
_entity_poly.pdbx_seq_one_letter_code
_entity_poly.pdbx_strand_id
1 'polypeptide(L)'
;MGPELDFAVVHIVSWVLGVLGWAFSCLALRSFPHSRGLARLVFWGPIAAAIVFAVLYRFERFDGELRPVFSFRFSGETTLPESPSAAPAEADDPMFAPTPHDFPQFLGPHRNGILPEVSIVADWTNHPPRVRWKQPIGDGWSAYATQGDVAVTMEQRDAQEWVTAYRISTGQIVWHHAIPARHFNAMGGVGPRSTPTIADNRVYACSAVDQVVCLELKTGELQWQQSLLELGGCTQDQFEQLVSWGRAGSPLVVDRLLVCPLGGIPPQVKTLVAFDIDTGRPVWTAGDDQISYSSPVLA
;
A
#
# COMPACT_ATOMS: atom_id res chain seq x y z
N MET A 1 32.07 13.65 14.15
CA MET A 1 30.90 12.75 14.05
C MET A 1 30.85 11.96 15.34
N GLY A 2 30.00 12.35 16.28
CA GLY A 2 29.73 11.51 17.45
C GLY A 2 28.93 10.28 17.02
N PRO A 3 28.93 9.19 17.79
CA PRO A 3 28.07 8.05 17.49
C PRO A 3 26.62 8.56 17.53
N GLU A 4 25.94 8.53 16.39
CA GLU A 4 24.48 8.67 16.37
C GLU A 4 23.92 7.55 17.23
N LEU A 5 23.44 7.92 18.41
CA LEU A 5 22.70 7.01 19.28
C LEU A 5 21.48 6.56 18.50
N ASP A 6 21.43 5.26 18.17
CA ASP A 6 20.29 4.64 17.54
C ASP A 6 19.04 4.96 18.38
N PHE A 7 18.14 5.74 17.80
CA PHE A 7 16.91 6.17 18.47
C PHE A 7 16.08 4.97 18.92
N ALA A 8 16.12 3.84 18.21
CA ALA A 8 15.44 2.62 18.63
C ALA A 8 16.03 2.09 19.95
N VAL A 9 17.35 2.07 20.09
CA VAL A 9 18.03 1.68 21.34
C VAL A 9 17.67 2.64 22.47
N VAL A 10 17.68 3.95 22.21
CA VAL A 10 17.29 4.96 23.22
C VAL A 10 15.85 4.76 23.68
N HIS A 11 14.92 4.49 22.77
CA HIS A 11 13.53 4.22 23.11
C HIS A 11 13.40 2.94 23.95
N ILE A 12 14.02 1.83 23.56
CA ILE A 12 14.00 0.56 24.30
C ILE A 12 14.54 0.76 25.72
N VAL A 13 15.71 1.40 25.87
CA VAL A 13 16.33 1.65 27.18
C VAL A 13 15.44 2.53 28.05
N SER A 14 14.82 3.57 27.47
CA SER A 14 13.90 4.46 28.20
C SER A 14 12.68 3.72 28.72
N TRP A 15 12.09 2.82 27.91
CA TRP A 15 10.97 1.97 28.34
C TRP A 15 11.36 1.05 29.49
N VAL A 16 12.52 0.38 29.40
CA VAL A 16 13.02 -0.52 30.45
C VAL A 16 13.24 0.25 31.75
N LEU A 17 13.92 1.40 31.70
CA LEU A 17 14.15 2.23 32.89
C LEU A 17 12.85 2.74 33.50
N GLY A 18 11.86 3.12 32.68
CA GLY A 18 10.54 3.53 33.14
C GLY A 18 9.80 2.42 33.90
N VAL A 19 9.79 1.20 33.36
CA VAL A 19 9.17 0.03 34.01
C VAL A 19 9.88 -0.32 35.32
N LEU A 20 11.22 -0.33 35.32
CA LEU A 20 12.01 -0.58 36.52
C LEU A 20 11.78 0.48 37.60
N GLY A 21 11.73 1.77 37.21
CA GLY A 21 11.44 2.88 38.12
C GLY A 21 10.04 2.78 38.73
N TRP A 22 9.04 2.40 37.93
CA TRP A 22 7.68 2.15 38.42
C TRP A 22 7.61 0.95 39.38
N ALA A 23 8.26 -0.16 39.05
CA ALA A 23 8.34 -1.34 39.92
C ALA A 23 9.01 -1.02 41.27
N PHE A 24 10.12 -0.28 41.23
CA PHE A 24 10.82 0.15 42.45
C PHE A 24 9.97 1.09 43.31
N SER A 25 9.24 2.00 42.67
CA SER A 25 8.29 2.90 43.36
C SER A 25 7.16 2.12 44.05
N CYS A 26 6.64 1.08 43.39
CA CYS A 26 5.63 0.19 43.99
C CYS A 26 6.17 -0.59 45.19
N LEU A 27 7.41 -1.06 45.14
CA LEU A 27 8.07 -1.76 46.24
C LEU A 27 8.35 -0.81 47.42
N ALA A 28 8.89 0.37 47.15
CA ALA A 28 9.18 1.37 48.18
C ALA A 28 7.91 1.78 48.94
N LEU A 29 6.80 2.01 48.23
CA LEU A 29 5.53 2.43 48.83
C LEU A 29 4.82 1.33 49.64
N ARG A 30 5.15 0.05 49.41
CA ARG A 30 4.68 -1.06 50.26
C ARG A 30 5.31 -1.05 51.66
N SER A 31 6.51 -0.49 51.80
CA SER A 31 7.22 -0.40 53.08
C SER A 31 6.72 0.73 53.99
N PHE A 32 5.83 1.61 53.51
CA PHE A 32 5.30 2.73 54.29
C PHE A 32 3.82 2.49 54.70
N PRO A 33 3.53 2.25 55.99
CA PRO A 33 2.19 1.87 56.45
C PRO A 33 1.13 2.99 56.38
N HIS A 34 1.54 4.27 56.33
CA HIS A 34 0.64 5.43 56.32
C HIS A 34 0.22 5.91 54.92
N SER A 35 0.73 5.29 53.85
CA SER A 35 0.54 5.76 52.46
C SER A 35 -0.31 4.82 51.60
N ARG A 36 -1.21 4.01 52.18
CA ARG A 36 -1.99 2.99 51.46
C ARG A 36 -2.80 3.54 50.27
N GLY A 37 -3.32 4.77 50.36
CA GLY A 37 -4.00 5.45 49.25
C GLY A 37 -3.05 5.84 48.12
N LEU A 38 -1.90 6.43 48.46
CA LEU A 38 -0.85 6.80 47.51
C LEU A 38 -0.24 5.57 46.83
N ALA A 39 0.00 4.48 47.57
CA ALA A 39 0.50 3.21 47.04
C ALA A 39 -0.49 2.61 46.02
N ARG A 40 -1.80 2.67 46.31
CA ARG A 40 -2.84 2.26 45.36
C ARG A 40 -2.85 3.13 44.12
N LEU A 41 -2.72 4.45 44.26
CA LEU A 41 -2.67 5.38 43.11
C LEU A 41 -1.41 5.19 42.25
N VAL A 42 -0.25 4.97 42.84
CA VAL A 42 1.01 4.77 42.10
C VAL A 42 1.03 3.41 41.38
N PHE A 43 0.40 2.40 41.97
CA PHE A 43 0.24 1.10 41.33
C PHE A 43 -0.85 1.13 40.24
N TRP A 44 -2.07 1.54 40.58
CA TRP A 44 -3.21 1.49 39.66
C TRP A 44 -3.25 2.64 38.65
N GLY A 45 -2.63 3.78 38.95
CA GLY A 45 -2.66 4.97 38.11
C GLY A 45 -2.08 4.74 36.71
N PRO A 46 -0.83 4.25 36.57
CA PRO A 46 -0.25 3.94 35.26
C PRO A 46 -1.01 2.83 34.52
N ILE A 47 -1.53 1.83 35.23
CA ILE A 47 -2.36 0.77 34.64
C ILE A 47 -3.66 1.36 34.09
N ALA A 48 -4.36 2.18 34.87
CA ALA A 48 -5.57 2.86 34.45
C ALA A 48 -5.30 3.82 33.28
N ALA A 49 -4.20 4.56 33.30
CA ALA A 49 -3.79 5.44 32.20
C ALA A 49 -3.49 4.64 30.92
N ALA A 50 -2.82 3.50 31.01
CA ALA A 50 -2.56 2.62 29.87
C ALA A 50 -3.86 2.02 29.32
N ILE A 51 -4.80 1.62 30.19
CA ILE A 51 -6.13 1.15 29.78
C ILE A 51 -6.89 2.27 29.07
N VAL A 52 -6.93 3.47 29.65
CA VAL A 52 -7.58 4.64 29.03
C VAL A 52 -6.95 4.95 27.67
N PHE A 53 -5.62 4.94 27.57
CA PHE A 53 -4.92 5.13 26.30
C PHE A 53 -5.31 4.05 25.28
N ALA A 54 -5.31 2.77 25.64
CA ALA A 54 -5.69 1.67 24.75
C ALA A 54 -7.18 1.73 24.32
N VAL A 55 -8.05 2.28 25.18
CA VAL A 55 -9.48 2.49 24.92
C VAL A 55 -9.73 3.73 24.05
N LEU A 56 -8.91 4.76 24.14
CA LEU A 56 -9.07 6.01 23.39
C LEU A 56 -8.29 6.02 22.07
N TYR A 57 -7.17 5.31 21.99
CA TYR A 57 -6.25 5.31 20.86
C TYR A 57 -6.14 3.93 20.23
N ARG A 58 -5.93 3.91 18.91
CA ARG A 58 -5.66 2.71 18.11
C ARG A 58 -4.25 2.83 17.54
N PHE A 59 -3.47 1.76 17.65
CA PHE A 59 -2.21 1.64 16.92
C PHE A 59 -2.50 1.50 15.43
N GLU A 60 -1.83 2.29 14.60
CA GLU A 60 -1.99 2.22 13.15
C GLU A 60 -0.81 1.53 12.47
N ARG A 61 0.40 2.06 12.67
CA ARG A 61 1.63 1.56 12.05
C ARG A 61 2.86 2.15 12.74
N PHE A 62 4.04 1.72 12.31
CA PHE A 62 5.27 2.49 12.49
C PHE A 62 5.46 3.45 11.31
N ASP A 63 6.04 4.63 11.55
CA ASP A 63 6.50 5.52 10.47
C ASP A 63 7.89 5.10 9.95
N GLY A 64 8.40 5.83 8.95
CA GLY A 64 9.71 5.55 8.35
C GLY A 64 10.90 5.74 9.31
N GLU A 65 10.66 6.33 10.50
CA GLU A 65 11.64 6.51 11.57
C GLU A 65 11.38 5.55 12.75
N LEU A 66 10.56 4.51 12.52
CA LEU A 66 10.18 3.47 13.48
C LEU A 66 9.44 4.00 14.72
N ARG A 67 8.77 5.15 14.61
CA ARG A 67 7.92 5.67 15.69
C ARG A 67 6.51 5.09 15.57
N PRO A 68 5.91 4.62 16.68
CA PRO A 68 4.54 4.12 16.64
C PRO A 68 3.56 5.28 16.43
N VAL A 69 2.71 5.15 15.42
CA VAL A 69 1.65 6.10 15.08
C VAL A 69 0.35 5.62 15.70
N PHE A 70 -0.31 6.52 16.43
CA PHE A 70 -1.61 6.28 17.06
C PHE A 70 -2.63 7.28 16.57
N SER A 71 -3.85 6.81 16.32
CA SER A 71 -5.00 7.66 16.02
C SER A 71 -6.04 7.57 17.11
N PHE A 72 -6.80 8.66 17.30
CA PHE A 72 -7.92 8.67 18.23
C PHE A 72 -9.05 7.81 17.67
N ARG A 73 -9.51 6.82 18.43
CA ARG A 73 -10.50 5.82 17.98
C ARG A 73 -11.84 6.40 17.54
N PHE A 74 -12.18 7.58 18.05
CA PHE A 74 -13.44 8.26 17.77
C PHE A 74 -13.25 9.49 16.87
N SER A 75 -12.09 9.60 16.20
CA SER A 75 -11.95 10.56 15.11
C SER A 75 -12.85 10.13 13.94
N GLY A 76 -13.49 11.10 13.28
CA GLY A 76 -14.28 10.82 12.08
C GLY A 76 -13.38 10.28 10.98
N GLU A 77 -13.88 9.32 10.21
CA GLU A 77 -13.17 8.83 9.02
C GLU A 77 -13.00 9.98 8.02
N THR A 78 -11.81 10.08 7.43
CA THR A 78 -11.58 11.00 6.31
C THR A 78 -12.59 10.67 5.23
N THR A 79 -13.48 11.61 4.92
CA THR A 79 -14.47 11.43 3.86
C THR A 79 -13.72 11.34 2.53
N LEU A 80 -13.68 10.13 1.98
CA LEU A 80 -13.12 9.89 0.67
C LEU A 80 -14.16 10.29 -0.40
N PRO A 81 -13.72 10.80 -1.55
CA PRO A 81 -14.62 11.16 -2.65
C PRO A 81 -15.35 9.93 -3.15
N GLU A 82 -16.67 10.00 -3.24
CA GLU A 82 -17.46 8.96 -3.89
C GLU A 82 -17.11 8.89 -5.38
N SER A 83 -17.13 7.67 -5.94
CA SER A 83 -17.01 7.51 -7.37
C SER A 83 -18.27 8.04 -8.05
N PRO A 84 -18.15 8.77 -9.18
CA PRO A 84 -19.33 9.08 -9.97
C PRO A 84 -20.06 7.79 -10.37
N SER A 85 -21.39 7.85 -10.43
CA SER A 85 -22.18 6.81 -11.09
C SER A 85 -21.69 6.71 -12.53
N ALA A 86 -21.33 5.50 -12.97
CA ALA A 86 -20.71 5.27 -14.27
C ALA A 86 -21.55 5.91 -15.39
N ALA A 87 -21.09 7.04 -15.90
CA ALA A 87 -21.60 7.59 -17.15
C ALA A 87 -21.06 6.74 -18.29
N PRO A 88 -21.83 6.46 -19.35
CA PRO A 88 -21.32 5.75 -20.51
C PRO A 88 -20.10 6.49 -21.07
N ALA A 89 -18.94 5.83 -21.10
CA ALA A 89 -17.76 6.39 -21.75
C ALA A 89 -18.03 6.50 -23.26
N GLU A 90 -17.80 7.68 -23.83
CA GLU A 90 -17.88 7.84 -25.28
C GLU A 90 -16.77 7.04 -25.97
N ALA A 91 -17.11 6.41 -27.10
CA ALA A 91 -16.20 5.51 -27.81
C ALA A 91 -14.87 6.19 -28.24
N ASP A 92 -14.88 7.51 -28.45
CA ASP A 92 -13.74 8.30 -28.92
C ASP A 92 -13.33 9.43 -27.96
N ASP A 93 -13.50 9.25 -26.64
CA ASP A 93 -13.08 10.27 -25.67
C ASP A 93 -11.54 10.48 -25.76
N PRO A 94 -11.07 11.69 -26.18
CA PRO A 94 -9.65 11.98 -26.31
C PRO A 94 -8.89 11.94 -24.98
N MET A 95 -9.60 11.94 -23.84
CA MET A 95 -9.02 11.80 -22.51
C MET A 95 -8.16 10.54 -22.37
N PHE A 96 -8.51 9.45 -23.07
CA PHE A 96 -7.78 8.17 -22.97
C PHE A 96 -6.77 7.96 -24.09
N ALA A 97 -6.63 8.89 -25.04
CA ALA A 97 -5.73 8.72 -26.17
C ALA A 97 -4.26 8.69 -25.70
N PRO A 98 -3.46 7.70 -26.14
CA PRO A 98 -2.04 7.64 -25.76
C PRO A 98 -1.26 8.87 -26.20
N THR A 99 -0.27 9.27 -25.39
CA THR A 99 0.62 10.40 -25.66
C THR A 99 2.09 9.99 -25.53
N PRO A 100 3.03 10.72 -26.17
CA PRO A 100 4.46 10.48 -25.98
C PRO A 100 4.97 10.68 -24.54
N HIS A 101 4.17 11.29 -23.67
CA HIS A 101 4.53 11.60 -22.28
C HIS A 101 3.87 10.66 -21.27
N ASP A 102 3.20 9.61 -21.74
CA ASP A 102 2.55 8.63 -20.88
C ASP A 102 3.57 7.91 -19.99
N PHE A 103 3.14 7.60 -18.78
CA PHE A 103 3.89 6.85 -17.77
C PHE A 103 3.14 5.56 -17.44
N PRO A 104 3.07 4.58 -18.36
CA PRO A 104 2.05 3.54 -18.30
C PRO A 104 2.29 2.46 -17.24
N GLN A 105 3.44 2.45 -16.56
CA GLN A 105 3.81 1.37 -15.66
C GLN A 105 4.80 1.83 -14.58
N PHE A 106 5.02 0.96 -13.58
CA PHE A 106 5.99 1.21 -12.51
C PHE A 106 7.37 1.57 -13.06
N LEU A 107 7.95 2.68 -12.58
CA LEU A 107 9.21 3.26 -13.03
C LEU A 107 9.24 3.71 -14.50
N GLY A 108 8.07 3.91 -15.11
CA GLY A 108 7.93 4.59 -16.40
C GLY A 108 7.94 3.64 -17.59
N PRO A 109 7.87 4.17 -18.83
CA PRO A 109 7.73 3.37 -20.04
C PRO A 109 8.83 2.32 -20.22
N HIS A 110 10.02 2.55 -19.64
CA HIS A 110 11.17 1.64 -19.69
C HIS A 110 11.53 1.02 -18.33
N ARG A 111 10.68 1.20 -17.31
CA ARG A 111 10.89 0.71 -15.93
C ARG A 111 12.23 1.07 -15.29
N ASN A 112 12.83 2.20 -15.69
CA ASN A 112 14.15 2.64 -15.24
C ASN A 112 14.11 3.91 -14.37
N GLY A 113 12.93 4.49 -14.15
CA GLY A 113 12.74 5.69 -13.33
C GLY A 113 13.23 6.98 -14.00
N ILE A 114 13.46 6.98 -15.31
CA ILE A 114 14.03 8.11 -16.05
C ILE A 114 13.00 8.69 -17.01
N LEU A 115 12.87 10.02 -17.00
CA LEU A 115 12.08 10.79 -17.97
C LEU A 115 13.02 11.73 -18.75
N PRO A 116 13.46 11.35 -19.96
CA PRO A 116 14.54 12.07 -20.65
C PRO A 116 14.13 13.45 -21.17
N GLU A 117 12.84 13.67 -21.45
CA GLU A 117 12.35 14.91 -22.10
C GLU A 117 11.72 15.92 -21.13
N VAL A 118 11.85 15.71 -19.82
CA VAL A 118 11.21 16.57 -18.82
C VAL A 118 12.23 17.53 -18.20
N SER A 119 12.05 18.83 -18.44
CA SER A 119 12.76 19.89 -17.72
C SER A 119 11.87 20.47 -16.62
N ILE A 120 12.30 20.34 -15.37
CA ILE A 120 11.61 20.90 -14.22
C ILE A 120 12.38 22.14 -13.77
N VAL A 121 11.66 23.24 -13.47
CA VAL A 121 12.28 24.40 -12.82
C VAL A 121 12.87 23.96 -11.48
N ALA A 122 14.19 24.09 -11.32
CA ALA A 122 14.89 23.65 -10.11
C ALA A 122 14.82 24.68 -8.96
N ASP A 123 14.61 25.95 -9.28
CA ASP A 123 14.51 27.02 -8.27
C ASP A 123 13.10 27.10 -7.68
N TRP A 124 12.79 26.19 -6.76
CA TRP A 124 11.51 26.17 -6.05
C TRP A 124 11.41 27.27 -4.99
N THR A 125 12.49 28.02 -4.71
CA THR A 125 12.47 29.12 -3.75
C THR A 125 11.81 30.34 -4.39
N ASN A 126 12.25 30.72 -5.59
CA ASN A 126 11.69 31.87 -6.30
C ASN A 126 10.53 31.50 -7.23
N HIS A 127 10.50 30.25 -7.69
CA HIS A 127 9.48 29.74 -8.61
C HIS A 127 8.83 28.45 -8.06
N PRO A 128 8.13 28.52 -6.92
CA PRO A 128 7.49 27.35 -6.35
C PRO A 128 6.43 26.77 -7.29
N PRO A 129 6.30 25.44 -7.38
CA PRO A 129 5.26 24.83 -8.19
C PRO A 129 3.88 25.21 -7.67
N ARG A 130 2.94 25.44 -8.59
CA ARG A 130 1.54 25.71 -8.24
C ARG A 130 0.78 24.41 -8.10
N VAL A 131 0.14 24.22 -6.97
CA VAL A 131 -0.81 23.12 -6.76
C VAL A 131 -1.99 23.31 -7.73
N ARG A 132 -2.22 22.32 -8.60
CA ARG A 132 -3.35 22.31 -9.53
C ARG A 132 -4.65 21.88 -8.83
N TRP A 133 -4.57 20.81 -8.05
CA TRP A 133 -5.67 20.27 -7.25
C TRP A 133 -5.10 19.38 -6.14
N LYS A 134 -5.95 19.02 -5.18
CA LYS A 134 -5.71 18.00 -4.15
C LYS A 134 -6.96 17.17 -4.00
N GLN A 135 -6.79 15.86 -3.86
CA GLN A 135 -7.88 14.90 -3.74
C GLN A 135 -7.56 13.95 -2.56
N PRO A 136 -8.46 13.78 -1.58
CA PRO A 136 -8.32 12.71 -0.60
C PRO A 136 -8.34 11.35 -1.30
N ILE A 137 -7.41 10.47 -0.92
CA ILE A 137 -7.26 9.12 -1.45
C ILE A 137 -7.12 8.15 -0.27
N GLY A 138 -7.55 6.91 -0.47
CA GLY A 138 -7.37 5.82 0.48
C GLY A 138 -5.90 5.46 0.72
N ASP A 139 -5.65 4.67 1.76
CA ASP A 139 -4.29 4.22 2.10
C ASP A 139 -3.70 3.33 1.00
N GLY A 140 -2.41 3.47 0.69
CA GLY A 140 -1.76 2.60 -0.28
C GLY A 140 -0.35 3.08 -0.64
N TRP A 141 0.36 2.23 -1.38
CA TRP A 141 1.74 2.48 -1.80
C TRP A 141 1.92 2.43 -3.33
N SER A 142 0.82 2.26 -4.06
CA SER A 142 0.81 2.30 -5.52
C SER A 142 1.25 3.68 -6.01
N ALA A 143 2.14 3.69 -7.00
CA ALA A 143 2.34 4.87 -7.83
C ALA A 143 1.17 5.03 -8.82
N TYR A 144 1.26 6.02 -9.70
CA TYR A 144 0.29 6.21 -10.79
C TYR A 144 0.85 5.69 -12.11
N ALA A 145 0.07 4.88 -12.80
CA ALA A 145 0.24 4.61 -14.23
C ALA A 145 -0.64 5.59 -15.01
N THR A 146 -0.12 6.19 -16.09
CA THR A 146 -0.84 7.21 -16.85
C THR A 146 -0.90 6.89 -18.34
N GLN A 147 -2.04 7.23 -18.95
CA GLN A 147 -2.25 7.23 -20.39
C GLN A 147 -3.20 8.39 -20.73
N GLY A 148 -2.79 9.31 -21.60
CA GLY A 148 -3.58 10.49 -21.90
C GLY A 148 -3.76 11.41 -20.68
N ASP A 149 -4.99 11.84 -20.42
CA ASP A 149 -5.39 12.64 -19.24
C ASP A 149 -5.93 11.75 -18.10
N VAL A 150 -5.53 10.47 -18.05
CA VAL A 150 -5.95 9.52 -17.01
C VAL A 150 -4.75 8.98 -16.24
N ALA A 151 -4.88 8.95 -14.91
CA ALA A 151 -3.94 8.34 -13.98
C ALA A 151 -4.63 7.25 -13.16
N VAL A 152 -4.12 6.03 -13.23
CA VAL A 152 -4.63 4.85 -12.54
C VAL A 152 -3.71 4.48 -11.39
N THR A 153 -4.27 4.23 -10.21
CA THR A 153 -3.55 3.80 -9.01
C THR A 153 -4.37 2.78 -8.23
N MET A 154 -3.79 2.25 -7.16
CA MET A 154 -4.49 1.40 -6.20
C MET A 154 -4.52 2.04 -4.81
N GLU A 155 -5.67 1.96 -4.14
CA GLU A 155 -5.91 2.53 -2.82
C GLU A 155 -6.81 1.61 -1.98
N GLN A 156 -6.68 1.63 -0.66
CA GLN A 156 -7.55 0.92 0.26
C GLN A 156 -8.76 1.80 0.61
N ARG A 157 -9.95 1.25 0.41
CA ARG A 157 -11.20 1.80 0.93
C ARG A 157 -11.96 0.73 1.68
N ASP A 158 -12.14 0.93 2.98
CA ASP A 158 -12.82 -0.05 3.86
C ASP A 158 -12.26 -1.46 3.68
N ALA A 159 -13.10 -2.46 3.43
CA ALA A 159 -12.69 -3.85 3.22
C ALA A 159 -12.23 -4.16 1.78
N GLN A 160 -11.95 -3.14 0.96
CA GLN A 160 -11.67 -3.28 -0.46
C GLN A 160 -10.38 -2.55 -0.88
N GLU A 161 -9.63 -3.17 -1.78
CA GLU A 161 -8.60 -2.50 -2.57
C GLU A 161 -9.27 -2.01 -3.85
N TRP A 162 -9.27 -0.69 -4.06
CA TRP A 162 -9.78 -0.08 -5.28
C TRP A 162 -8.64 0.10 -6.27
N VAL A 163 -8.90 -0.26 -7.53
CA VAL A 163 -8.17 0.25 -8.68
C VAL A 163 -8.94 1.48 -9.15
N THR A 164 -8.36 2.67 -9.00
CA THR A 164 -9.06 3.92 -9.27
C THR A 164 -8.39 4.68 -10.40
N ALA A 165 -9.18 5.11 -11.39
CA ALA A 165 -8.75 6.06 -12.41
C ALA A 165 -9.17 7.47 -12.04
N TYR A 166 -8.21 8.39 -12.12
CA TYR A 166 -8.39 9.82 -11.90
C TYR A 166 -8.12 10.57 -13.20
N ARG A 167 -8.88 11.65 -13.44
CA ARG A 167 -8.57 12.61 -14.50
C ARG A 167 -7.42 13.50 -14.04
N ILE A 168 -6.32 13.52 -14.78
CA ILE A 168 -5.10 14.26 -14.39
C ILE A 168 -5.35 15.77 -14.34
N SER A 169 -6.13 16.32 -15.27
CA SER A 169 -6.42 17.74 -15.35
C SER A 169 -7.25 18.29 -14.18
N THR A 170 -8.11 17.47 -13.56
CA THR A 170 -9.05 17.92 -12.51
C THR A 170 -8.89 17.22 -11.15
N GLY A 171 -8.24 16.06 -11.11
CA GLY A 171 -8.14 15.21 -9.92
C GLY A 171 -9.42 14.44 -9.58
N GLN A 172 -10.44 14.49 -10.43
CA GLN A 172 -11.71 13.80 -10.20
C GLN A 172 -11.59 12.31 -10.53
N ILE A 173 -12.31 11.47 -9.78
CA ILE A 173 -12.44 10.05 -10.10
C ILE A 173 -13.21 9.92 -11.42
N VAL A 174 -12.68 9.12 -12.33
CA VAL A 174 -13.33 8.72 -13.59
C VAL A 174 -14.12 7.43 -13.34
N TRP A 175 -13.45 6.41 -12.81
CA TRP A 175 -14.03 5.13 -12.42
C TRP A 175 -13.20 4.50 -11.31
N HIS A 176 -13.78 3.49 -10.66
CA HIS A 176 -13.06 2.57 -9.78
C HIS A 176 -13.52 1.14 -10.02
N HIS A 177 -12.65 0.19 -9.72
CA HIS A 177 -12.96 -1.22 -9.61
C HIS A 177 -12.59 -1.72 -8.21
N ALA A 178 -13.54 -2.30 -7.49
CA ALA A 178 -13.35 -2.72 -6.11
C ALA A 178 -13.01 -4.22 -6.00
N ILE A 179 -11.86 -4.53 -5.41
CA ILE A 179 -11.41 -5.88 -5.10
C ILE A 179 -11.62 -6.14 -3.61
N PRO A 180 -12.36 -7.18 -3.19
CA PRO A 180 -12.47 -7.57 -1.79
C PRO A 180 -11.13 -8.04 -1.21
N ALA A 181 -10.35 -7.10 -0.68
CA ALA A 181 -9.02 -7.33 -0.13
C ALA A 181 -8.69 -6.25 0.91
N ARG A 182 -7.96 -6.65 1.95
CA ARG A 182 -7.37 -5.73 2.92
C ARG A 182 -6.09 -6.32 3.48
N HIS A 183 -4.96 -5.79 3.04
CA HIS A 183 -3.66 -6.16 3.57
C HIS A 183 -3.20 -5.17 4.64
N PHE A 184 -2.54 -5.68 5.69
CA PHE A 184 -1.94 -4.88 6.75
C PHE A 184 -0.56 -5.42 7.13
N ASN A 185 0.40 -4.51 7.26
CA ASN A 185 1.69 -4.80 7.85
C ASN A 185 2.03 -3.71 8.89
N ALA A 186 2.54 -4.10 10.06
CA ALA A 186 2.82 -3.14 11.13
C ALA A 186 3.85 -2.06 10.74
N MET A 187 4.82 -2.38 9.88
CA MET A 187 5.81 -1.43 9.37
C MET A 187 5.35 -0.77 8.06
N GLY A 188 4.63 -1.52 7.23
CA GLY A 188 4.20 -1.09 5.90
C GLY A 188 2.80 -0.49 5.84
N GLY A 189 2.08 -0.33 6.95
CA GLY A 189 0.71 0.18 6.95
C GLY A 189 -0.30 -0.70 6.21
N VAL A 190 -1.43 -0.10 5.87
CA VAL A 190 -2.57 -0.74 5.18
C VAL A 190 -2.47 -0.53 3.68
N GLY A 191 -3.00 -1.49 2.91
CA GLY A 191 -3.42 -1.27 1.54
C GLY A 191 -2.54 -1.90 0.47
N PRO A 192 -2.91 -1.67 -0.80
CA PRO A 192 -2.22 -2.24 -1.94
C PRO A 192 -0.82 -1.65 -2.10
N ARG A 193 0.08 -2.43 -2.70
CA ARG A 193 1.50 -2.07 -2.83
C ARG A 193 2.03 -2.07 -4.25
N SER A 194 1.40 -2.84 -5.14
CA SER A 194 1.79 -2.87 -6.54
C SER A 194 1.25 -1.63 -7.26
N THR A 195 1.93 -1.22 -8.32
CA THR A 195 1.45 -0.19 -9.25
C THR A 195 0.84 -0.88 -10.47
N PRO A 196 -0.36 -0.45 -10.93
CA PRO A 196 -0.95 -0.98 -12.16
C PRO A 196 -0.06 -0.79 -13.39
N THR A 197 -0.33 -1.57 -14.43
CA THR A 197 0.27 -1.39 -15.76
C THR A 197 -0.84 -1.13 -16.78
N ILE A 198 -0.66 -0.12 -17.61
CA ILE A 198 -1.53 0.19 -18.73
C ILE A 198 -0.87 -0.32 -20.01
N ALA A 199 -1.57 -1.16 -20.75
CA ALA A 199 -1.13 -1.61 -22.07
C ALA A 199 -2.36 -1.96 -22.92
N ASP A 200 -2.33 -1.63 -24.21
CA ASP A 200 -3.41 -1.92 -25.17
C ASP A 200 -4.81 -1.46 -24.68
N ASN A 201 -4.90 -0.26 -24.09
CA ASN A 201 -6.13 0.29 -23.47
C ASN A 201 -6.73 -0.59 -22.37
N ARG A 202 -5.92 -1.41 -21.71
CA ARG A 202 -6.28 -2.23 -20.56
C ARG A 202 -5.43 -1.87 -19.36
N VAL A 203 -5.98 -2.05 -18.17
CA VAL A 203 -5.31 -1.87 -16.89
C VAL A 203 -5.12 -3.23 -16.26
N TYR A 204 -3.87 -3.55 -15.92
CA TYR A 204 -3.51 -4.76 -15.20
C TYR A 204 -3.08 -4.40 -13.79
N ALA A 205 -3.77 -4.92 -12.78
CA ALA A 205 -3.52 -4.61 -11.38
C ALA A 205 -3.35 -5.89 -10.57
N CYS A 206 -2.47 -5.85 -9.57
CA CYS A 206 -2.20 -6.95 -8.64
C CYS A 206 -2.51 -6.48 -7.23
N SER A 207 -3.54 -7.06 -6.61
CA SER A 207 -3.87 -6.80 -5.20
C SER A 207 -2.74 -7.27 -4.28
N ALA A 208 -2.64 -6.70 -3.09
CA ALA A 208 -1.62 -7.15 -2.13
C ALA A 208 -1.87 -8.58 -1.61
N VAL A 209 -3.07 -9.11 -1.82
CA VAL A 209 -3.58 -10.35 -1.24
C VAL A 209 -3.58 -11.47 -2.30
N ASP A 210 -4.54 -11.45 -3.22
CA ASP A 210 -4.90 -12.63 -4.01
C ASP A 210 -5.06 -12.35 -5.51
N GLN A 211 -5.78 -11.30 -5.86
CA GLN A 211 -6.26 -11.13 -7.22
C GLN A 211 -5.25 -10.43 -8.13
N VAL A 212 -5.19 -10.90 -9.37
CA VAL A 212 -4.73 -10.13 -10.53
C VAL A 212 -5.93 -9.90 -11.43
N VAL A 213 -6.13 -8.65 -11.84
CA VAL A 213 -7.28 -8.25 -12.66
C VAL A 213 -6.82 -7.57 -13.94
N CYS A 214 -7.59 -7.75 -15.00
CA CYS A 214 -7.54 -6.96 -16.22
C CYS A 214 -8.84 -6.18 -16.37
N LEU A 215 -8.72 -4.87 -16.48
CA LEU A 215 -9.84 -3.95 -16.61
C LEU A 215 -9.75 -3.21 -17.95
N GLU A 216 -10.88 -2.81 -18.50
CA GLU A 216 -10.90 -1.83 -19.58
C GLU A 216 -10.47 -0.46 -19.04
N LEU A 217 -9.53 0.23 -19.69
CA LEU A 217 -9.03 1.53 -19.23
C LEU A 217 -10.12 2.61 -19.21
N LYS A 218 -11.12 2.54 -20.08
CA LYS A 218 -12.15 3.59 -20.21
C LYS A 218 -13.19 3.57 -19.10
N THR A 219 -13.57 2.36 -18.69
CA THR A 219 -14.75 2.16 -17.82
C THR A 219 -14.39 1.53 -16.48
N GLY A 220 -13.21 0.90 -16.37
CA GLY A 220 -12.88 0.03 -15.23
C GLY A 220 -13.62 -1.31 -15.26
N GLU A 221 -14.30 -1.64 -16.36
CA GLU A 221 -15.02 -2.91 -16.49
C GLU A 221 -14.06 -4.09 -16.46
N LEU A 222 -14.40 -5.09 -15.65
CA LEU A 222 -13.63 -6.31 -15.52
C LEU A 222 -13.68 -7.14 -16.80
N GLN A 223 -12.51 -7.38 -17.39
CA GLN A 223 -12.36 -8.26 -18.54
C GLN A 223 -12.06 -9.70 -18.11
N TRP A 224 -11.13 -9.85 -17.15
CA TRP A 224 -10.83 -11.14 -16.51
C TRP A 224 -10.14 -10.91 -15.16
N GLN A 225 -10.18 -11.93 -14.30
CA GLN A 225 -9.44 -11.98 -13.03
C GLN A 225 -8.89 -13.37 -12.77
N GLN A 226 -7.82 -13.45 -11.98
CA GLN A 226 -7.24 -14.70 -11.50
C GLN A 226 -6.90 -14.62 -10.01
N SER A 227 -7.07 -15.74 -9.30
CA SER A 227 -6.63 -15.91 -7.92
C SER A 227 -5.20 -16.46 -7.90
N LEU A 228 -4.26 -15.69 -7.34
CA LEU A 228 -2.88 -16.11 -7.14
C LEU A 228 -2.75 -17.09 -5.97
N LEU A 229 -3.63 -17.02 -4.98
CA LEU A 229 -3.68 -17.98 -3.87
C LEU A 229 -4.13 -19.35 -4.35
N GLU A 230 -5.17 -19.42 -5.19
CA GLU A 230 -5.63 -20.67 -5.82
C GLU A 230 -4.53 -21.25 -6.72
N LEU A 231 -3.93 -20.43 -7.58
CA LEU A 231 -2.86 -20.87 -8.48
C LEU A 231 -1.60 -21.32 -7.71
N GLY A 232 -1.29 -20.66 -6.59
CA GLY A 232 -0.19 -21.01 -5.70
C GLY A 232 -0.53 -22.12 -4.69
N GLY A 233 -1.77 -22.63 -4.68
CA GLY A 233 -2.21 -23.70 -3.78
C GLY A 233 -2.13 -23.34 -2.29
N CYS A 234 -2.41 -22.09 -1.92
CA CYS A 234 -2.21 -21.59 -0.55
C CYS A 234 -3.34 -20.73 -0.03
N THR A 235 -3.47 -20.62 1.29
CA THR A 235 -4.34 -19.61 1.92
C THR A 235 -3.59 -18.31 2.14
N GLN A 236 -4.33 -17.21 2.33
CA GLN A 236 -3.72 -15.91 2.64
C GLN A 236 -2.81 -15.97 3.88
N ASP A 237 -3.29 -16.57 4.97
CA ASP A 237 -2.53 -16.69 6.22
C ASP A 237 -1.21 -17.45 6.03
N GLN A 238 -1.21 -18.51 5.21
CA GLN A 238 -0.01 -19.26 4.90
C GLN A 238 0.97 -18.42 4.07
N PHE A 239 0.45 -17.66 3.12
CA PHE A 239 1.25 -16.81 2.25
C PHE A 239 1.91 -15.66 3.02
N GLU A 240 1.17 -14.96 3.87
CA GLU A 240 1.67 -13.80 4.64
C GLU A 240 2.72 -14.17 5.70
N GLN A 241 2.77 -15.43 6.15
CA GLN A 241 3.86 -15.92 6.99
C GLN A 241 5.23 -15.88 6.28
N LEU A 242 5.24 -16.01 4.95
CA LEU A 242 6.46 -15.98 4.13
C LEU A 242 6.65 -14.64 3.44
N VAL A 243 5.57 -13.97 3.09
CA VAL A 243 5.55 -12.70 2.35
C VAL A 243 4.71 -11.68 3.12
N SER A 244 5.24 -11.21 4.24
CA SER A 244 4.50 -10.39 5.21
C SER A 244 4.17 -8.98 4.73
N TRP A 245 4.83 -8.50 3.68
CA TRP A 245 4.46 -7.25 3.02
C TRP A 245 3.51 -7.49 1.84
N GLY A 246 2.88 -8.66 1.73
CA GLY A 246 1.97 -8.93 0.61
C GLY A 246 2.64 -8.80 -0.76
N ARG A 247 1.82 -8.73 -1.80
CA ARG A 247 2.29 -8.69 -3.20
C ARG A 247 2.62 -7.26 -3.62
N ALA A 248 3.90 -6.92 -3.56
CA ALA A 248 4.40 -5.58 -3.89
C ALA A 248 4.96 -5.44 -5.33
N GLY A 249 5.21 -6.56 -6.03
CA GLY A 249 5.73 -6.50 -7.39
C GLY A 249 4.66 -6.07 -8.39
N SER A 250 4.95 -5.00 -9.13
CA SER A 250 4.07 -4.44 -10.15
C SER A 250 4.10 -5.31 -11.42
N PRO A 251 2.94 -5.60 -12.05
CA PRO A 251 2.90 -6.45 -13.25
C PRO A 251 3.79 -5.91 -14.39
N LEU A 252 4.20 -6.78 -15.30
CA LEU A 252 4.90 -6.45 -16.55
C LEU A 252 4.05 -6.94 -17.72
N VAL A 253 3.83 -6.11 -18.73
CA VAL A 253 3.28 -6.58 -20.01
C VAL A 253 4.41 -6.69 -21.03
N VAL A 254 4.59 -7.87 -21.62
CA VAL A 254 5.56 -8.14 -22.68
C VAL A 254 5.01 -9.19 -23.64
N ASP A 255 5.12 -8.99 -24.95
CA ASP A 255 4.78 -9.98 -25.97
C ASP A 255 3.40 -10.67 -25.77
N ARG A 256 2.39 -9.88 -25.37
CA ARG A 256 1.03 -10.34 -25.03
C ARG A 256 0.91 -11.20 -23.77
N LEU A 257 1.88 -11.13 -22.88
CA LEU A 257 1.89 -11.78 -21.58
C LEU A 257 1.89 -10.74 -20.46
N LEU A 258 1.02 -10.96 -19.47
CA LEU A 258 1.10 -10.29 -18.19
C LEU A 258 1.94 -11.14 -17.23
N VAL A 259 3.14 -10.68 -16.89
CA VAL A 259 4.03 -11.34 -15.93
C VAL A 259 3.92 -10.68 -14.56
N CYS A 260 3.69 -11.45 -13.51
CA CYS A 260 3.68 -10.94 -12.14
C CYS A 260 4.21 -11.99 -11.14
N PRO A 261 4.55 -11.56 -9.90
CA PRO A 261 4.99 -12.49 -8.86
C PRO A 261 3.86 -13.44 -8.40
N LEU A 262 4.12 -14.75 -8.42
CA LEU A 262 3.16 -15.78 -7.96
C LEU A 262 3.41 -16.19 -6.50
N GLY A 263 4.63 -16.58 -6.18
CA GLY A 263 4.99 -17.15 -4.89
C GLY A 263 4.32 -18.50 -4.63
N GLY A 264 4.19 -18.85 -3.35
CA GLY A 264 3.53 -20.09 -2.93
C GLY A 264 4.07 -20.58 -1.60
N ILE A 265 3.75 -21.82 -1.24
CA ILE A 265 4.23 -22.48 -0.02
C ILE A 265 5.08 -23.70 -0.39
N PRO A 266 6.23 -23.94 0.26
CA PRO A 266 7.00 -25.15 0.05
C PRO A 266 6.16 -26.43 0.21
N PRO A 267 6.33 -27.44 -0.67
CA PRO A 267 7.32 -27.51 -1.75
C PRO A 267 6.86 -26.90 -3.09
N GLN A 268 5.66 -26.30 -3.17
CA GLN A 268 5.06 -25.78 -4.40
C GLN A 268 5.21 -24.25 -4.48
N VAL A 269 6.43 -23.79 -4.77
CA VAL A 269 6.73 -22.36 -4.92
C VAL A 269 7.08 -22.07 -6.37
N LYS A 270 6.52 -21.00 -6.92
CA LYS A 270 6.92 -20.44 -8.21
C LYS A 270 7.13 -18.95 -8.10
N THR A 271 8.27 -18.45 -8.56
CA THR A 271 8.59 -17.01 -8.42
C THR A 271 7.67 -16.16 -9.29
N LEU A 272 7.50 -16.54 -10.55
CA LEU A 272 6.74 -15.77 -11.53
C LEU A 272 5.64 -16.63 -12.16
N VAL A 273 4.58 -15.96 -12.57
CA VAL A 273 3.55 -16.46 -13.47
C VAL A 273 3.39 -15.49 -14.64
N ALA A 274 3.08 -16.04 -15.81
CA ALA A 274 2.58 -15.26 -16.94
C ALA A 274 1.17 -15.67 -17.32
N PHE A 275 0.35 -14.68 -17.61
CA PHE A 275 -1.01 -14.84 -18.12
C PHE A 275 -1.12 -14.30 -19.54
N ASP A 276 -1.94 -14.95 -20.36
CA ASP A 276 -2.35 -14.41 -21.64
C ASP A 276 -3.20 -13.15 -21.43
N ILE A 277 -2.85 -12.04 -22.10
CA ILE A 277 -3.47 -10.73 -21.81
C ILE A 277 -4.95 -10.62 -22.19
N ASP A 278 -5.46 -11.48 -23.09
CA ASP A 278 -6.87 -11.46 -23.52
C ASP A 278 -7.74 -12.31 -22.63
N THR A 279 -7.25 -13.49 -22.26
CA THR A 279 -8.05 -14.53 -21.59
C THR A 279 -7.76 -14.63 -20.10
N GLY A 280 -6.65 -14.06 -19.64
CA GLY A 280 -6.17 -14.22 -18.27
C GLY A 280 -5.73 -15.64 -17.93
N ARG A 281 -5.59 -16.54 -18.92
CA ARG A 281 -5.19 -17.92 -18.64
C ARG A 281 -3.70 -18.00 -18.31
N PRO A 282 -3.29 -18.78 -17.29
CA PRO A 282 -1.88 -19.02 -17.03
C PRO A 282 -1.22 -19.69 -18.24
N VAL A 283 -0.12 -19.12 -18.71
CA VAL A 283 0.66 -19.64 -19.85
C VAL A 283 1.87 -20.42 -19.35
N TRP A 284 2.58 -19.86 -18.35
CA TRP A 284 3.72 -20.51 -17.72
C TRP A 284 3.93 -20.02 -16.29
N THR A 285 4.68 -20.81 -15.53
CA THR A 285 5.28 -20.41 -14.24
C THR A 285 6.78 -20.67 -14.29
N ALA A 286 7.57 -19.85 -13.57
CA ALA A 286 9.02 -19.92 -13.60
C ALA A 286 9.67 -19.55 -12.26
N GLY A 287 10.86 -20.08 -12.02
CA GLY A 287 11.60 -19.96 -10.76
C GLY A 287 11.03 -20.86 -9.67
N ASP A 288 11.87 -21.26 -8.72
CA ASP A 288 11.49 -22.11 -7.57
C ASP A 288 11.71 -21.40 -6.22
N ASP A 289 12.07 -20.11 -6.27
CA ASP A 289 12.26 -19.26 -5.10
C ASP A 289 10.97 -18.51 -4.74
N GLN A 290 10.83 -18.17 -3.47
CA GLN A 290 9.75 -17.28 -3.02
C GLN A 290 9.86 -15.92 -3.70
N ILE A 291 8.72 -15.24 -3.86
CA ILE A 291 8.71 -13.87 -4.39
C ILE A 291 9.45 -12.91 -3.46
N SER A 292 10.07 -11.90 -4.07
CA SER A 292 10.58 -10.74 -3.36
C SER A 292 9.66 -9.54 -3.58
N TYR A 293 9.98 -8.42 -2.94
CA TYR A 293 9.28 -7.15 -3.13
C TYR A 293 9.75 -6.37 -4.37
N SER A 294 10.29 -7.07 -5.37
CA SER A 294 10.79 -6.50 -6.62
C SER A 294 9.80 -6.72 -7.76
N SER A 295 9.74 -5.78 -8.70
CA SER A 295 8.92 -5.92 -9.91
C SER A 295 9.74 -6.58 -11.02
N PRO A 296 9.16 -7.48 -11.85
CA PRO A 296 9.84 -8.05 -13.00
C PRO A 296 10.25 -6.97 -14.02
N VAL A 297 11.41 -7.13 -14.66
CA VAL A 297 11.91 -6.27 -15.74
C VAL A 297 12.49 -7.13 -16.85
N LEU A 298 12.43 -6.65 -18.10
CA LEU A 298 13.11 -7.31 -19.22
C LEU A 298 14.61 -7.08 -19.12
N ALA A 299 15.37 -8.13 -19.41
CA ALA A 299 16.84 -8.12 -19.41
C ALA A 299 17.42 -7.46 -20.67
#